data_AF-A0A6C0DGK1-F1
#
_entry.id   AF-A0A6C0DGK1-F1
#
_cell.length_a   1.000
_cell.length_b   1.000
_cell.length_c   1.000
_cell.angle_alpha   90.00
_cell.angle_beta   90.00
_cell.angle_gamma   90.00
#
_symmetry.space_group_name_H-M   'P 1'
#
loop_
_entity.id
_entity.type
_entity.pdbx_description
1 polymer ?
#
loop_
_entity_poly.entity_id
_entity_poly.type
_entity_poly.pdbx_seq_one_letter_code
_entity_poly.pdbx_strand_id
1 'polypeptide(L)'
;MEEDNEEVLDELLGDPMKNYYNYSSKYSLKTDLRLYTNDYKIGHIYVCPYVVVTSGMQPFLQFVLNKKIYTNPSTKKLDTYFQFYEFFYMDGMDIMATCQKMLNVLFLKQTNFVNHHFECNGFLNEDCNMYIFFDCTPLNKDSTVTNTNHMWLALSSEIVVERKIYDTEIHENVTIFFENNPDFLYLKDMYEHDYELPVAGYSGSSKVNTEFMSVFGLSKTQRETYMGPYYYFTNYDNAMTIALFNKRADPKSQGGINRFAVFKGKTLDDVAVPDETGSWANEYDSVYIKYLNLEIVPYEKRPLIYKEILVVKSYEQQVPISYYLLG
;
A
#
# COMPACT_ATOMS: atom_id res chain seq x y z
N MET A 1 -39.65 16.09 14.30
CA MET A 1 -40.43 15.72 13.09
C MET A 1 -39.80 16.22 11.79
N GLU A 2 -38.73 17.03 11.83
CA GLU A 2 -37.87 17.31 10.66
C GLU A 2 -36.54 16.57 10.72
N GLU A 3 -36.04 16.17 11.90
CA GLU A 3 -34.78 15.40 12.07
C GLU A 3 -34.87 13.94 11.56
N ASP A 4 -36.05 13.32 11.56
CA ASP A 4 -36.21 11.91 11.14
C ASP A 4 -36.19 11.70 9.61
N ASN A 5 -36.18 12.77 8.80
CA ASN A 5 -36.19 12.67 7.33
C ASN A 5 -34.80 12.83 6.71
N GLU A 6 -33.81 13.40 7.40
CA GLU A 6 -32.42 13.51 6.90
C GLU A 6 -31.69 12.16 6.98
N GLU A 7 -31.78 11.45 8.11
CA GLU A 7 -31.18 10.10 8.27
C GLU A 7 -31.73 9.10 7.23
N VAL A 8 -33.03 9.20 6.93
CA VAL A 8 -33.69 8.31 5.96
C VAL A 8 -33.31 8.66 4.51
N LEU A 9 -32.99 9.93 4.21
CA LEU A 9 -32.49 10.33 2.88
C LEU A 9 -31.03 9.91 2.66
N ASP A 10 -30.17 10.01 3.68
CA ASP A 10 -28.77 9.55 3.64
C ASP A 10 -28.67 8.03 3.48
N GLU A 11 -29.58 7.27 4.09
CA GLU A 11 -29.70 5.81 3.87
C GLU A 11 -30.23 5.44 2.47
N LEU A 12 -31.10 6.26 1.88
CA LEU A 12 -31.77 5.94 0.59
C LEU A 12 -30.97 6.36 -0.65
N LEU A 13 -30.13 7.38 -0.56
CA LEU A 13 -29.31 7.85 -1.67
C LEU A 13 -27.91 7.26 -1.67
N GLY A 14 -27.43 6.77 -0.51
CA GLY A 14 -26.03 6.45 -0.27
C GLY A 14 -25.20 7.73 -0.39
N ASP A 15 -24.47 8.11 0.66
CA ASP A 15 -23.69 9.36 0.65
C ASP A 15 -22.85 9.49 -0.64
N PRO A 16 -23.26 10.33 -1.61
CA PRO A 16 -22.54 10.47 -2.88
C PRO A 16 -21.18 11.15 -2.68
N MET A 17 -20.90 11.64 -1.47
CA MET A 17 -19.63 12.19 -1.03
C MET A 17 -18.69 11.12 -0.45
N LYS A 18 -19.23 9.96 -0.05
CA LYS A 18 -18.44 8.81 0.39
C LYS A 18 -17.61 8.32 -0.80
N ASN A 19 -16.30 8.59 -0.74
CA ASN A 19 -15.28 8.32 -1.76
C ASN A 19 -15.02 9.42 -2.81
N TYR A 20 -15.51 10.65 -2.62
CA TYR A 20 -14.95 11.77 -3.40
C TYR A 20 -13.45 11.89 -3.15
N TYR A 21 -12.66 12.15 -4.19
CA TYR A 21 -11.25 12.49 -4.00
C TYR A 21 -10.77 13.47 -5.07
N ASN A 22 -9.78 14.27 -4.69
CA ASN A 22 -9.03 15.13 -5.58
C ASN A 22 -7.54 14.82 -5.44
N TYR A 23 -6.91 14.37 -6.53
CA TYR A 23 -5.44 14.26 -6.58
C TYR A 23 -4.84 15.58 -7.07
N SER A 24 -4.73 16.55 -6.17
CA SER A 24 -4.38 17.94 -6.47
C SER A 24 -3.00 18.10 -7.11
N SER A 25 -2.05 17.21 -6.80
CA SER A 25 -0.68 17.24 -7.35
C SER A 25 -0.63 17.10 -8.87
N LYS A 26 -1.69 16.59 -9.51
CA LYS A 26 -1.77 16.58 -10.98
C LYS A 26 -1.78 17.99 -11.58
N TYR A 27 -2.24 19.00 -10.83
CA TYR A 27 -2.33 20.37 -11.33
C TYR A 27 -0.99 21.11 -11.33
N SER A 28 0.03 20.60 -10.62
CA SER A 28 1.39 21.15 -10.66
C SER A 28 2.22 20.56 -11.81
N LEU A 29 1.72 19.53 -12.49
CA LEU A 29 2.41 18.85 -13.57
C LEU A 29 2.38 19.65 -14.88
N LYS A 30 3.50 19.61 -15.60
CA LYS A 30 3.59 20.13 -16.96
C LYS A 30 2.98 19.11 -17.92
N THR A 31 2.25 19.58 -18.93
CA THR A 31 1.61 18.70 -19.92
C THR A 31 2.27 18.76 -21.30
N ASP A 32 2.97 19.85 -21.62
CA ASP A 32 3.68 20.01 -22.89
C ASP A 32 5.10 19.43 -22.81
N LEU A 33 5.29 18.22 -23.32
CA LEU A 33 6.58 17.52 -23.35
C LEU A 33 7.67 18.30 -24.10
N ARG A 34 7.30 19.22 -24.99
CA ARG A 34 8.27 20.06 -25.71
C ARG A 34 9.09 20.92 -24.77
N LEU A 35 8.54 21.26 -23.60
CA LEU A 35 9.27 21.99 -22.56
C LEU A 35 10.51 21.22 -22.08
N TYR A 36 10.49 19.88 -22.14
CA TYR A 36 11.67 19.07 -21.80
C TYR A 36 12.55 18.82 -23.02
N THR A 37 11.98 18.41 -24.16
CA THR A 37 12.78 18.02 -25.34
C THR A 37 13.51 19.20 -25.99
N ASN A 38 13.05 20.43 -25.74
CA ASN A 38 13.76 21.64 -26.17
C ASN A 38 15.02 21.90 -25.33
N ASP A 39 14.95 21.61 -24.03
CA ASP A 39 16.01 21.92 -23.07
C ASP A 39 17.04 20.78 -22.96
N TYR A 40 16.62 19.53 -23.21
CA TYR A 40 17.44 18.34 -23.03
C TYR A 40 17.52 17.48 -24.28
N LYS A 41 18.74 17.16 -24.72
CA LYS A 41 19.02 16.24 -25.84
C LYS A 41 19.20 14.79 -25.41
N ILE A 42 19.55 14.61 -24.14
CA ILE A 42 19.65 13.33 -23.46
C ILE A 42 19.13 13.51 -22.06
N GLY A 43 18.62 12.44 -21.47
CA GLY A 43 18.19 12.46 -20.09
C GLY A 43 17.59 11.14 -19.68
N HIS A 44 16.95 11.13 -18.53
CA HIS A 44 16.44 9.91 -17.95
C HIS A 44 14.96 10.07 -17.64
N ILE A 45 14.14 9.14 -18.13
CA ILE A 45 12.70 9.19 -17.98
C ILE A 45 12.29 8.17 -16.94
N TYR A 46 11.64 8.62 -15.89
CA TYR A 46 10.97 7.83 -14.87
C TYR A 46 9.47 7.81 -15.17
N VAL A 47 8.91 6.60 -15.26
CA VAL A 47 7.47 6.39 -15.41
C VAL A 47 6.92 6.14 -14.01
N CYS A 48 5.94 6.94 -13.61
CA CYS A 48 5.32 6.98 -12.29
C CYS A 48 3.82 6.63 -12.40
N PRO A 49 3.47 5.35 -12.64
CA PRO A 49 2.08 4.93 -12.67
C PRO A 49 1.54 4.90 -11.25
N TYR A 50 0.33 5.41 -11.06
CA TYR A 50 -0.37 5.37 -9.78
C TYR A 50 -1.79 4.84 -9.94
N VAL A 51 -2.37 4.40 -8.84
CA VAL A 51 -3.73 3.87 -8.76
C VAL A 51 -4.39 4.49 -7.52
N VAL A 52 -5.62 4.95 -7.66
CA VAL A 52 -6.47 5.33 -6.52
C VAL A 52 -7.36 4.15 -6.14
N VAL A 53 -7.28 3.72 -4.89
CA VAL A 53 -8.12 2.64 -4.35
C VAL A 53 -9.28 3.27 -3.58
N THR A 54 -10.51 2.92 -3.93
CA THR A 54 -11.74 3.45 -3.32
C THR A 54 -12.57 2.40 -2.59
N SER A 55 -12.08 1.15 -2.47
CA SER A 55 -12.79 0.05 -1.82
C SER A 55 -12.72 0.04 -0.29
N GLY A 56 -11.95 0.94 0.32
CA GLY A 56 -11.78 1.06 1.77
C GLY A 56 -12.68 2.09 2.43
N MET A 57 -12.42 2.39 3.71
CA MET A 57 -13.08 3.47 4.45
C MET A 57 -12.85 4.85 3.81
N GLN A 58 -11.67 5.06 3.24
CA GLN A 58 -11.30 6.30 2.56
C GLN A 58 -10.41 5.98 1.34
N PRO A 59 -10.44 6.83 0.30
CA PRO A 59 -9.61 6.64 -0.88
C PRO A 59 -8.13 6.86 -0.55
N PHE A 60 -7.25 6.09 -1.20
CA PHE A 60 -5.80 6.22 -1.02
C PHE A 60 -5.02 5.90 -2.29
N LEU A 61 -3.79 6.40 -2.36
CA LEU A 61 -2.87 6.20 -3.47
C LEU A 61 -2.01 4.95 -3.31
N GLN A 62 -1.75 4.30 -4.43
CA GLN A 62 -0.70 3.30 -4.56
C GLN A 62 0.15 3.62 -5.79
N PHE A 63 1.47 3.51 -5.65
CA PHE A 63 2.41 3.69 -6.76
C PHE A 63 2.90 2.35 -7.27
N VAL A 64 2.98 2.20 -8.59
CA VAL A 64 3.49 0.98 -9.23
C VAL A 64 5.01 1.08 -9.30
N LEU A 65 5.68 0.19 -8.56
CA LEU A 65 7.13 0.06 -8.58
C LEU A 65 7.58 -1.24 -9.26
N ASN A 66 8.76 -1.18 -9.85
CA ASN A 66 9.45 -2.28 -10.49
C ASN A 66 10.42 -2.95 -9.52
N LYS A 67 10.34 -4.28 -9.38
CA LYS A 67 11.36 -5.06 -8.65
C LYS A 67 12.56 -5.29 -9.57
N LYS A 68 13.68 -4.61 -9.29
CA LYS A 68 14.94 -4.81 -10.02
C LYS A 68 15.91 -5.65 -9.20
N ILE A 69 16.58 -6.57 -9.89
CA ILE A 69 17.67 -7.36 -9.34
C ILE A 69 18.96 -6.78 -9.92
N TYR A 70 19.93 -6.48 -9.05
CA TYR A 70 21.25 -6.02 -9.47
C TYR A 70 22.34 -6.83 -8.78
N THR A 71 23.47 -6.99 -9.45
CA THR A 71 24.65 -7.60 -8.84
C THR A 71 25.46 -6.51 -8.16
N ASN A 72 25.57 -6.58 -6.85
CA ASN A 72 26.42 -5.69 -6.08
C ASN A 72 27.89 -5.89 -6.50
N PRO A 73 28.56 -4.88 -7.07
CA PRO A 73 29.93 -5.06 -7.57
C PRO A 73 30.92 -5.43 -6.46
N SER A 74 30.68 -4.93 -5.25
CA SER A 74 31.55 -5.11 -4.09
C SER A 74 31.39 -6.48 -3.44
N THR A 75 30.14 -6.93 -3.26
CA THR A 75 29.86 -8.20 -2.56
C THR A 75 29.66 -9.39 -3.51
N LYS A 76 29.49 -9.13 -4.81
CA LYS A 76 29.04 -10.08 -5.85
C LYS A 76 27.73 -10.79 -5.52
N LYS A 77 26.96 -10.28 -4.55
CA LYS A 77 25.62 -10.79 -4.23
C LYS A 77 24.57 -10.13 -5.11
N LEU A 78 23.49 -10.86 -5.34
CA LEU A 78 22.29 -10.30 -5.95
C LEU A 78 21.55 -9.54 -4.85
N ASP A 79 21.44 -8.24 -5.05
CA ASP A 79 20.63 -7.36 -4.24
C ASP A 79 19.36 -7.03 -5.04
N THR A 80 18.27 -6.73 -4.34
CA THR A 80 16.97 -6.47 -4.98
C THR A 80 16.36 -5.25 -4.35
N TYR A 81 15.83 -4.34 -5.17
CA TYR A 81 15.11 -3.16 -4.71
C TYR A 81 13.90 -2.86 -5.60
N PHE A 82 13.00 -2.04 -5.08
CA PHE A 82 11.92 -1.43 -5.83
C PHE A 82 12.31 -0.05 -6.32
N GLN A 83 11.99 0.27 -7.57
CA GLN A 83 12.18 1.62 -8.11
C GLN A 83 11.12 1.95 -9.15
N PHE A 84 11.05 3.20 -9.61
CA PHE A 84 10.27 3.53 -10.81
C PHE A 84 10.75 2.73 -12.03
N TYR A 85 9.83 2.53 -12.96
CA TYR A 85 10.21 2.10 -14.30
C TYR A 85 10.95 3.25 -14.98
N GLU A 86 11.97 2.93 -15.76
CA GLU A 86 12.82 3.97 -16.32
C GLU A 86 13.42 3.58 -17.67
N PHE A 87 13.78 4.59 -18.45
CA PHE A 87 14.54 4.43 -19.68
C PHE A 87 15.36 5.68 -20.00
N PHE A 88 16.43 5.49 -20.77
CA PHE A 88 17.25 6.59 -21.26
C PHE A 88 16.60 7.26 -22.47
N TYR A 89 16.50 8.58 -22.43
CA TYR A 89 16.01 9.39 -23.53
C TYR A 89 17.16 9.91 -24.40
N MET A 90 16.93 9.90 -25.71
CA MET A 90 17.76 10.55 -26.71
C MET A 90 16.86 11.37 -27.64
N ASP A 91 17.37 12.52 -28.10
CA ASP A 91 16.65 13.40 -29.02
C ASP A 91 16.07 12.64 -30.22
N GLY A 92 14.84 12.98 -30.59
CA GLY A 92 14.04 12.29 -31.61
C GLY A 92 13.29 11.04 -31.14
N MET A 93 13.50 10.57 -29.89
CA MET A 93 12.70 9.48 -29.33
C MET A 93 11.29 9.93 -28.96
N ASP A 94 10.28 9.13 -29.32
CA ASP A 94 8.90 9.33 -28.87
C ASP A 94 8.74 8.80 -27.43
N ILE A 95 8.81 9.73 -26.48
CA ILE A 95 8.69 9.47 -25.04
C ILE A 95 7.34 8.82 -24.72
N MET A 96 6.24 9.34 -25.28
CA MET A 96 4.89 8.84 -24.95
C MET A 96 4.65 7.46 -25.53
N ALA A 97 5.03 7.22 -26.79
CA ALA A 97 4.91 5.88 -27.37
C ALA A 97 5.72 4.84 -26.58
N THR A 98 6.88 5.24 -26.05
CA THR A 98 7.73 4.37 -25.21
C THR A 98 7.05 4.07 -23.86
N CYS A 99 6.54 5.10 -23.18
CA CYS A 99 5.81 4.93 -21.92
C CYS A 99 4.57 4.05 -22.10
N GLN A 100 3.77 4.29 -23.14
CA GLN A 100 2.58 3.50 -23.44
C GLN A 100 2.92 2.03 -23.69
N LYS A 101 4.00 1.72 -24.41
CA LYS A 101 4.46 0.34 -24.61
C LYS A 101 4.86 -0.31 -23.28
N MET A 102 5.61 0.41 -22.43
CA MET A 102 6.00 -0.09 -21.12
C MET A 102 4.78 -0.38 -20.25
N LEU A 103 3.85 0.56 -20.11
CA LEU A 103 2.62 0.37 -19.34
C LEU A 103 1.76 -0.79 -19.87
N ASN A 104 1.63 -0.92 -21.19
CA ASN A 104 0.93 -2.06 -21.79
C ASN A 104 1.56 -3.40 -21.40
N VAL A 105 2.90 -3.50 -21.36
CA VAL A 105 3.58 -4.71 -20.88
C VAL A 105 3.33 -4.94 -19.39
N LEU A 106 3.32 -3.89 -18.58
CA LEU A 106 3.11 -4.01 -17.13
C LEU A 106 1.71 -4.53 -16.79
N PHE A 107 0.70 -3.98 -17.44
CA PHE A 107 -0.70 -4.32 -17.21
C PHE A 107 -1.25 -5.37 -18.18
N LEU A 108 -0.39 -6.14 -18.87
CA LEU A 108 -0.76 -7.17 -19.85
C LEU A 108 -1.88 -8.10 -19.37
N LYS A 109 -1.81 -8.55 -18.10
CA LYS A 109 -2.82 -9.44 -17.52
C LYS A 109 -4.14 -8.69 -17.27
N GLN A 110 -4.07 -7.49 -16.70
CA GLN A 110 -5.23 -6.67 -16.34
C GLN A 110 -5.99 -6.18 -17.58
N THR A 111 -5.29 -5.99 -18.70
CA THR A 111 -5.90 -5.58 -19.97
C THR A 111 -6.35 -6.75 -20.83
N ASN A 112 -6.31 -7.99 -20.32
CA ASN A 112 -6.60 -9.21 -21.09
C ASN A 112 -5.81 -9.29 -22.41
N PHE A 113 -4.52 -8.91 -22.36
CA PHE A 113 -3.62 -8.91 -23.52
C PHE A 113 -4.03 -7.95 -24.66
N VAL A 114 -4.87 -6.96 -24.37
CA VAL A 114 -5.25 -5.90 -25.31
C VAL A 114 -4.47 -4.63 -24.99
N ASN A 115 -4.02 -3.92 -26.02
CA ASN A 115 -3.38 -2.62 -25.84
C ASN A 115 -4.39 -1.61 -25.30
N HIS A 116 -4.06 -1.00 -24.18
CA HIS A 116 -4.79 0.09 -23.56
C HIS A 116 -4.03 1.40 -23.75
N HIS A 117 -4.78 2.50 -23.83
CA HIS A 117 -4.21 3.83 -23.81
C HIS A 117 -4.28 4.37 -22.38
N PHE A 118 -3.13 4.65 -21.79
CA PHE A 118 -3.03 5.15 -20.42
C PHE A 118 -3.08 6.67 -20.41
N GLU A 119 -3.92 7.23 -19.55
CA GLU A 119 -4.01 8.69 -19.40
C GLU A 119 -2.74 9.23 -18.74
N CYS A 120 -2.14 10.24 -19.37
CA CYS A 120 -0.96 10.92 -18.85
C CYS A 120 -1.40 12.22 -18.18
N ASN A 121 -1.15 12.33 -16.88
CA ASN A 121 -1.51 13.51 -16.09
C ASN A 121 -0.49 14.65 -16.29
N GLY A 122 0.67 14.34 -16.82
CA GLY A 122 1.77 15.27 -17.06
C GLY A 122 3.09 14.78 -16.45
N PHE A 123 4.04 15.69 -16.32
CA PHE A 123 5.37 15.39 -15.84
C PHE A 123 5.98 16.49 -14.96
N LEU A 124 6.95 16.09 -14.14
CA LEU A 124 7.82 16.96 -13.35
C LEU A 124 9.27 16.76 -13.82
N ASN A 125 10.04 17.84 -13.91
CA ASN A 125 11.46 17.78 -14.26
C ASN A 125 12.30 18.10 -13.03
N GLU A 126 13.33 17.28 -12.78
CA GLU A 126 14.41 17.55 -11.84
C GLU A 126 15.73 17.37 -12.61
N ASP A 127 16.39 18.49 -12.95
CA ASP A 127 17.53 18.51 -13.85
C ASP A 127 17.23 17.80 -15.20
N CYS A 128 18.07 16.83 -15.60
CA CYS A 128 17.89 16.01 -16.79
C CYS A 128 17.02 14.76 -16.56
N ASN A 129 16.33 14.68 -15.42
CA ASN A 129 15.39 13.63 -15.10
C ASN A 129 13.96 14.13 -15.31
N MET A 130 13.14 13.33 -15.97
CA MET A 130 11.71 13.58 -16.15
C MET A 130 10.91 12.48 -15.48
N TYR A 131 9.97 12.86 -14.60
CA TYR A 131 9.04 11.97 -13.91
C TYR A 131 7.65 12.14 -14.52
N ILE A 132 7.15 11.13 -15.23
CA ILE A 132 5.87 11.18 -15.96
C ILE A 132 4.81 10.38 -15.22
N PHE A 133 3.68 11.01 -14.92
CA PHE A 133 2.61 10.42 -14.12
C PHE A 133 1.49 9.89 -14.99
N PHE A 134 1.05 8.66 -14.67
CA PHE A 134 -0.02 7.97 -15.37
C PHE A 134 -1.09 7.49 -14.40
N ASP A 135 -2.33 7.90 -14.63
CA ASP A 135 -3.48 7.37 -13.90
C ASP A 135 -3.82 5.96 -14.42
N CYS A 136 -3.60 4.96 -13.57
CA CYS A 136 -3.91 3.56 -13.85
C CYS A 136 -5.11 3.06 -13.04
N THR A 137 -5.85 3.95 -12.37
CA THR A 137 -7.01 3.62 -11.52
C THR A 137 -8.02 2.70 -12.20
N PRO A 138 -8.41 2.89 -13.47
CA PRO A 138 -9.40 2.03 -14.14
C PRO A 138 -8.99 0.56 -14.30
N LEU A 139 -7.70 0.25 -14.14
CA LEU A 139 -7.15 -1.10 -14.33
C LEU A 139 -7.02 -1.88 -13.03
N ASN A 140 -7.23 -1.24 -11.87
CA ASN A 140 -7.20 -1.90 -10.57
C ASN A 140 -8.56 -2.49 -10.21
N LYS A 141 -8.98 -3.51 -10.95
CA LYS A 141 -10.27 -4.19 -10.72
C LYS A 141 -10.24 -5.16 -9.56
N ASP A 142 -9.06 -5.70 -9.25
CA ASP A 142 -8.83 -6.58 -8.12
C ASP A 142 -7.86 -5.88 -7.16
N SER A 143 -8.33 -5.54 -5.96
CA SER A 143 -7.50 -4.89 -4.93
C SER A 143 -6.29 -5.74 -4.54
N THR A 144 -6.30 -7.03 -4.87
CA THR A 144 -5.39 -8.02 -4.30
C THR A 144 -4.39 -8.52 -5.33
N VAL A 145 -3.17 -7.98 -5.27
CA VAL A 145 -2.07 -8.42 -6.12
C VAL A 145 -1.44 -9.70 -5.57
N THR A 146 -1.28 -10.73 -6.41
CA THR A 146 -0.45 -11.90 -6.10
C THR A 146 1.00 -11.68 -6.51
N ASN A 147 1.93 -12.35 -5.83
CA ASN A 147 3.35 -12.39 -6.16
C ASN A 147 3.72 -12.89 -7.57
N THR A 148 2.74 -13.32 -8.37
CA THR A 148 2.92 -13.71 -9.78
C THR A 148 2.91 -12.51 -10.73
N ASN A 149 2.66 -11.31 -10.21
CA ASN A 149 2.64 -10.07 -10.97
C ASN A 149 3.98 -9.34 -10.82
N HIS A 150 4.51 -8.81 -11.93
CA HIS A 150 5.73 -8.00 -11.93
C HIS A 150 5.48 -6.56 -11.43
N MET A 151 4.23 -6.24 -11.07
CA MET A 151 3.81 -4.94 -10.58
C MET A 151 3.68 -4.97 -9.07
N TRP A 152 4.33 -4.03 -8.39
CA TRP A 152 4.26 -3.89 -6.95
C TRP A 152 3.62 -2.56 -6.60
N LEU A 153 2.41 -2.64 -6.03
CA LEU A 153 1.67 -1.48 -5.56
C LEU A 153 2.17 -1.09 -4.16
N ALA A 154 2.98 -0.04 -4.10
CA ALA A 154 3.54 0.53 -2.88
C ALA A 154 2.55 1.51 -2.25
N LEU A 155 2.41 1.47 -0.92
CA LEU A 155 1.69 2.52 -0.19
C LEU A 155 2.60 3.74 -0.03
N SER A 156 2.00 4.93 0.11
CA SER A 156 2.74 6.14 0.47
C SER A 156 3.59 5.95 1.73
N SER A 157 3.04 5.31 2.78
CA SER A 157 3.80 5.02 4.00
C SER A 157 5.04 4.19 3.72
N GLU A 158 4.91 3.16 2.87
CA GLU A 158 6.02 2.25 2.59
C GLU A 158 7.14 2.92 1.84
N ILE A 159 6.83 3.91 1.02
CA ILE A 159 7.81 4.69 0.28
C ILE A 159 8.60 5.59 1.22
N VAL A 160 7.94 6.40 2.04
CA VAL A 160 8.62 7.44 2.83
C VAL A 160 9.00 7.01 4.25
N VAL A 161 8.18 6.19 4.90
CA VAL A 161 8.38 5.74 6.30
C VAL A 161 9.13 4.43 6.34
N GLU A 162 8.56 3.35 5.79
CA GLU A 162 9.18 2.03 5.90
C GLU A 162 10.37 1.85 4.93
N ARG A 163 10.38 2.59 3.82
CA ARG A 163 11.34 2.51 2.71
C ARG A 163 11.53 1.09 2.16
N LYS A 164 10.51 0.25 2.27
CA LYS A 164 10.50 -1.15 1.82
C LYS A 164 9.08 -1.68 1.65
N ILE A 165 8.93 -2.69 0.80
CA ILE A 165 7.69 -3.49 0.70
C ILE A 165 8.07 -4.93 1.05
N TYR A 166 7.36 -5.55 2.00
CA TYR A 166 7.77 -6.83 2.60
C TYR A 166 9.21 -6.75 3.18
N ASP A 167 10.15 -7.51 2.60
CA ASP A 167 11.58 -7.55 2.94
C ASP A 167 12.49 -6.81 1.96
N THR A 168 11.93 -6.25 0.90
CA THR A 168 12.69 -5.68 -0.22
C THR A 168 12.68 -4.15 -0.14
N GLU A 169 13.85 -3.54 -0.09
CA GLU A 169 14.03 -2.08 0.03
C GLU A 169 13.50 -1.33 -1.20
N ILE A 170 13.06 -0.09 -0.99
CA ILE A 170 12.75 0.87 -2.05
C ILE A 170 14.01 1.71 -2.28
N HIS A 171 14.42 1.81 -3.54
CA HIS A 171 15.60 2.55 -3.94
C HIS A 171 15.50 4.03 -3.55
N GLU A 172 16.60 4.61 -3.10
CA GLU A 172 16.65 5.96 -2.52
C GLU A 172 16.13 7.05 -3.47
N ASN A 173 16.29 6.89 -4.79
CA ASN A 173 15.79 7.86 -5.76
C ASN A 173 14.26 8.02 -5.72
N VAL A 174 13.53 6.96 -5.38
CA VAL A 174 12.08 7.02 -5.21
C VAL A 174 11.75 7.71 -3.89
N THR A 175 12.43 7.34 -2.81
CA THR A 175 12.16 7.92 -1.49
C THR A 175 12.48 9.41 -1.46
N ILE A 176 13.64 9.81 -1.99
CA ILE A 176 14.09 11.21 -2.10
C ILE A 176 13.12 12.01 -2.97
N PHE A 177 12.64 11.45 -4.08
CA PHE A 177 11.67 12.12 -4.94
C PHE A 177 10.41 12.52 -4.15
N PHE A 178 9.83 11.59 -3.39
CA PHE A 178 8.61 11.86 -2.61
C PHE A 178 8.85 12.67 -1.34
N GLU A 179 10.06 12.61 -0.76
CA GLU A 179 10.45 13.49 0.35
C GLU A 179 10.55 14.95 -0.11
N ASN A 180 11.04 15.18 -1.33
CA ASN A 180 11.13 16.50 -1.93
C ASN A 180 9.80 16.99 -2.50
N ASN A 181 8.88 16.07 -2.83
CA ASN A 181 7.59 16.35 -3.45
C ASN A 181 6.44 15.66 -2.68
N PRO A 182 6.23 16.00 -1.39
CA PRO A 182 5.30 15.27 -0.51
C PRO A 182 3.84 15.36 -0.96
N ASP A 183 3.45 16.42 -1.66
CA ASP A 183 2.08 16.61 -2.16
C ASP A 183 1.63 15.43 -3.05
N PHE A 184 2.55 14.74 -3.72
CA PHE A 184 2.22 13.57 -4.56
C PHE A 184 1.75 12.35 -3.75
N LEU A 185 1.93 12.34 -2.43
CA LEU A 185 1.55 11.20 -1.59
C LEU A 185 0.09 11.25 -1.15
N TYR A 186 -0.56 12.41 -1.24
CA TYR A 186 -1.86 12.68 -0.63
C TYR A 186 -2.99 12.82 -1.65
N LEU A 187 -4.16 12.36 -1.25
CA LEU A 187 -5.44 12.71 -1.86
C LEU A 187 -6.15 13.70 -0.96
N LYS A 188 -6.94 14.59 -1.55
CA LYS A 188 -7.76 15.55 -0.82
C LYS A 188 -9.24 15.20 -0.88
N ASP A 189 -9.95 15.47 0.20
CA ASP A 189 -11.41 15.44 0.23
C ASP A 189 -12.00 16.70 -0.44
N MET A 190 -13.32 16.82 -0.42
CA MET A 190 -14.03 17.98 -1.00
C MET A 190 -13.82 19.30 -0.24
N TYR A 191 -13.29 19.22 0.98
CA TYR A 191 -12.97 20.36 1.83
C TYR A 191 -11.47 20.71 1.78
N GLU A 192 -10.74 20.11 0.84
CA GLU A 192 -9.29 20.25 0.63
C GLU A 192 -8.43 19.74 1.80
N HIS A 193 -9.01 18.92 2.68
CA HIS A 193 -8.26 18.20 3.71
C HIS A 193 -7.63 16.95 3.14
N ASP A 194 -6.42 16.64 3.60
CA ASP A 194 -5.73 15.43 3.17
C ASP A 194 -6.35 14.19 3.80
N TYR A 195 -6.60 13.17 2.99
CA TYR A 195 -6.93 11.84 3.48
C TYR A 195 -5.76 11.26 4.28
N GLU A 196 -6.07 10.49 5.31
CA GLU A 196 -5.04 9.78 6.08
C GLU A 196 -4.30 8.78 5.18
N LEU A 197 -2.98 8.76 5.28
CA LEU A 197 -2.15 7.77 4.60
C LEU A 197 -2.24 6.42 5.33
N PRO A 198 -2.71 5.35 4.67
CA PRO A 198 -2.72 4.03 5.29
C PRO A 198 -1.29 3.54 5.52
N VAL A 199 -1.11 2.78 6.59
CA VAL A 199 0.13 2.05 6.87
C VAL A 199 0.04 0.60 6.38
N ALA A 200 1.18 0.00 6.09
CA ALA A 200 1.23 -1.43 5.74
C ALA A 200 1.05 -2.31 6.98
N GLY A 201 -0.07 -3.03 7.05
CA GLY A 201 -0.31 -4.09 8.03
C GLY A 201 -0.10 -5.47 7.42
N TYR A 202 0.50 -6.40 8.16
CA TYR A 202 0.73 -7.76 7.71
C TYR A 202 0.04 -8.79 8.61
N SER A 203 -0.36 -9.92 8.02
CA SER A 203 -0.85 -11.10 8.73
C SER A 203 -0.27 -12.37 8.09
N GLY A 204 0.16 -13.32 8.92
CA GLY A 204 0.68 -14.61 8.46
C GLY A 204 -0.28 -15.75 8.81
N SER A 205 -0.51 -16.68 7.90
CA SER A 205 -1.40 -17.83 8.13
C SER A 205 -1.07 -19.06 7.28
N SER A 206 -1.94 -20.06 7.29
CA SER A 206 -1.99 -21.10 6.26
C SER A 206 -2.51 -20.54 4.93
N LYS A 207 -2.24 -21.24 3.83
CA LYS A 207 -2.65 -20.87 2.46
C LYS A 207 -4.14 -20.62 2.35
N VAL A 208 -4.98 -21.51 2.87
CA VAL A 208 -6.44 -21.39 2.79
C VAL A 208 -6.90 -20.10 3.47
N ASN A 209 -6.35 -19.80 4.64
CA ASN A 209 -6.66 -18.56 5.35
C ASN A 209 -6.09 -17.35 4.62
N THR A 210 -4.91 -17.45 4.01
CA THR A 210 -4.29 -16.36 3.24
C THR A 210 -5.14 -16.01 2.03
N GLU A 211 -5.59 -17.00 1.28
CA GLU A 211 -6.47 -16.84 0.11
C GLU A 211 -7.84 -16.30 0.53
N PHE A 212 -8.39 -16.74 1.67
CA PHE A 212 -9.64 -16.20 2.20
C PHE A 212 -9.49 -14.71 2.58
N MET A 213 -8.47 -14.37 3.38
CA MET A 213 -8.23 -13.00 3.85
C MET A 213 -7.88 -12.04 2.72
N SER A 214 -7.34 -12.55 1.61
CA SER A 214 -6.99 -11.73 0.46
C SER A 214 -8.22 -11.21 -0.28
N VAL A 215 -9.38 -11.82 -0.07
CA VAL A 215 -10.67 -11.39 -0.62
C VAL A 215 -11.51 -10.69 0.45
N PHE A 216 -11.55 -11.25 1.66
CA PHE A 216 -12.51 -10.85 2.71
C PHE A 216 -11.92 -10.07 3.88
N GLY A 217 -10.65 -9.66 3.81
CA GLY A 217 -10.03 -9.01 4.95
C GLY A 217 -9.68 -9.96 6.10
N LEU A 218 -9.05 -9.40 7.11
CA LEU A 218 -8.80 -10.06 8.38
C LEU A 218 -10.12 -10.15 9.16
N SER A 219 -10.37 -11.29 9.81
CA SER A 219 -11.50 -11.46 10.74
C SER A 219 -11.15 -11.01 12.16
N LYS A 220 -12.14 -10.61 12.96
CA LYS A 220 -11.94 -10.32 14.39
C LYS A 220 -11.37 -11.54 15.11
N THR A 221 -10.43 -11.29 16.00
CA THR A 221 -9.86 -12.36 16.82
C THR A 221 -10.83 -12.73 17.94
N GLN A 222 -11.18 -14.02 18.07
CA GLN A 222 -12.24 -14.46 18.99
C GLN A 222 -11.76 -14.89 20.39
N ARG A 223 -10.45 -15.02 20.64
CA ARG A 223 -9.93 -15.59 21.91
C ARG A 223 -8.65 -14.91 22.41
N GLU A 224 -8.57 -14.72 23.73
CA GLU A 224 -7.36 -14.41 24.52
C GLU A 224 -6.40 -13.38 23.91
N THR A 225 -6.95 -12.23 23.52
CA THR A 225 -6.18 -11.15 22.90
C THR A 225 -5.87 -10.01 23.86
N TYR A 226 -4.74 -9.33 23.63
CA TYR A 226 -4.21 -8.33 24.56
C TYR A 226 -5.02 -7.04 24.61
N MET A 227 -5.74 -6.72 23.54
CA MET A 227 -6.47 -5.45 23.40
C MET A 227 -7.94 -5.69 23.09
N GLY A 228 -8.49 -6.87 23.43
CA GLY A 228 -9.88 -7.24 23.11
C GLY A 228 -10.07 -7.82 21.70
N PRO A 229 -11.30 -8.23 21.35
CA PRO A 229 -11.59 -9.03 20.15
C PRO A 229 -11.68 -8.19 18.86
N TYR A 230 -10.55 -7.61 18.46
CA TYR A 230 -10.42 -6.72 17.31
C TYR A 230 -9.56 -7.33 16.19
N TYR A 231 -9.15 -6.50 15.23
CA TYR A 231 -8.33 -6.87 14.08
C TYR A 231 -6.86 -6.58 14.35
N TYR A 232 -6.00 -7.61 14.27
CA TYR A 232 -4.60 -7.54 14.66
C TYR A 232 -3.69 -7.67 13.44
N PHE A 233 -2.88 -6.65 13.22
CA PHE A 233 -1.85 -6.57 12.22
C PHE A 233 -0.48 -6.53 12.89
N THR A 234 0.54 -6.91 12.13
CA THR A 234 1.93 -6.85 12.58
C THR A 234 2.83 -6.43 11.42
N ASN A 235 4.13 -6.26 11.67
CA ASN A 235 5.11 -6.11 10.60
C ASN A 235 5.35 -7.42 9.81
N TYR A 236 6.08 -7.30 8.69
CA TYR A 236 6.41 -8.42 7.81
C TYR A 236 7.14 -9.58 8.52
N ASP A 237 8.16 -9.29 9.32
CA ASP A 237 9.02 -10.32 9.95
C ASP A 237 8.22 -11.22 10.90
N ASN A 238 7.33 -10.59 11.67
CA ASN A 238 6.41 -11.28 12.56
C ASN A 238 5.39 -12.10 11.75
N ALA A 239 4.80 -11.55 10.69
CA ALA A 239 3.86 -12.29 9.83
C ALA A 239 4.53 -13.51 9.16
N MET A 240 5.78 -13.35 8.71
CA MET A 240 6.58 -14.46 8.19
C MET A 240 6.81 -15.55 9.25
N THR A 241 7.11 -15.14 10.49
CA THR A 241 7.28 -16.07 11.61
C THR A 241 6.01 -16.89 11.88
N ILE A 242 4.83 -16.25 11.88
CA ILE A 242 3.54 -16.95 12.02
C ILE A 242 3.32 -17.92 10.86
N ALA A 243 3.54 -17.46 9.62
CA ALA A 243 3.31 -18.26 8.43
C ALA A 243 4.20 -19.52 8.41
N LEU A 244 5.47 -19.38 8.80
CA LEU A 244 6.40 -20.50 8.94
C LEU A 244 6.04 -21.45 10.09
N PHE A 245 5.56 -20.92 11.21
CA PHE A 245 5.08 -21.74 12.32
C PHE A 245 3.90 -22.62 11.91
N ASN A 246 2.92 -22.04 11.20
CA ASN A 246 1.77 -22.79 10.67
C ASN A 246 2.20 -23.87 9.66
N LYS A 247 3.16 -23.57 8.78
CA LYS A 247 3.75 -24.56 7.85
C LYS A 247 4.44 -25.72 8.58
N ARG A 248 5.04 -25.49 9.76
CA ARG A 248 5.64 -26.56 10.57
C ARG A 248 4.58 -27.43 11.25
N ALA A 249 3.49 -26.83 11.70
CA ALA A 249 2.39 -27.55 12.35
C ALA A 249 1.66 -28.50 11.38
N ASP A 250 1.54 -28.10 10.10
CA ASP A 250 1.08 -28.98 9.03
C ASP A 250 2.03 -28.86 7.81
N PRO A 251 2.99 -29.79 7.65
CA PRO A 251 3.95 -29.77 6.55
C PRO A 251 3.33 -29.89 5.15
N LYS A 252 2.06 -30.34 5.05
CA LYS A 252 1.32 -30.37 3.78
C LYS A 252 0.63 -29.04 3.49
N SER A 253 0.51 -28.18 4.49
CA SER A 253 -0.04 -26.83 4.38
C SER A 253 1.05 -25.85 3.96
N GLN A 254 0.78 -25.12 2.88
CA GLN A 254 1.60 -24.00 2.46
C GLN A 254 1.29 -22.81 3.38
N GLY A 255 2.29 -22.08 3.86
CA GLY A 255 2.05 -20.83 4.60
C GLY A 255 1.85 -19.65 3.65
N GLY A 256 1.29 -18.56 4.14
CA GLY A 256 1.11 -17.35 3.35
C GLY A 256 1.07 -16.08 4.20
N ILE A 257 1.28 -14.95 3.55
CA ILE A 257 1.30 -13.62 4.15
C ILE A 257 0.35 -12.73 3.37
N ASN A 258 -0.54 -12.05 4.07
CA ASN A 258 -1.36 -10.97 3.53
C ASN A 258 -0.77 -9.62 3.93
N ARG A 259 -0.87 -8.67 3.02
CA ARG A 259 -0.53 -7.26 3.23
C ARG A 259 -1.78 -6.43 3.01
N PHE A 260 -2.01 -5.50 3.92
CA PHE A 260 -3.20 -4.65 3.99
C PHE A 260 -2.78 -3.19 4.01
N ALA A 261 -3.60 -2.33 3.40
CA ALA A 261 -3.62 -0.92 3.74
C ALA A 261 -4.47 -0.78 5.02
N VAL A 262 -3.88 -0.23 6.08
CA VAL A 262 -4.54 -0.09 7.39
C VAL A 262 -4.62 1.38 7.78
N PHE A 263 -5.84 1.85 8.04
CA PHE A 263 -6.12 3.22 8.50
C PHE A 263 -6.19 3.24 10.01
N LYS A 264 -5.29 3.99 10.64
CA LYS A 264 -5.14 3.95 12.09
C LYS A 264 -6.17 4.84 12.78
N GLY A 265 -6.54 5.96 12.14
CA GLY A 265 -7.36 6.98 12.80
C GLY A 265 -6.71 7.48 14.10
N LYS A 266 -7.52 7.81 15.10
CA LYS A 266 -7.01 8.21 16.40
C LYS A 266 -6.37 7.02 17.11
N THR A 267 -5.04 7.03 17.23
CA THR A 267 -4.25 5.89 17.74
C THR A 267 -3.83 6.10 19.18
N LEU A 268 -3.91 5.05 20.00
CA LEU A 268 -3.22 4.97 21.28
C LEU A 268 -1.87 4.26 21.09
N ASP A 269 -0.78 5.01 21.17
CA ASP A 269 0.57 4.50 20.87
C ASP A 269 1.32 3.96 22.10
N ASP A 270 2.31 3.10 21.84
CA ASP A 270 3.29 2.56 22.79
C ASP A 270 2.68 1.86 24.03
N VAL A 271 1.57 1.15 23.82
CA VAL A 271 0.91 0.41 24.91
C VAL A 271 1.67 -0.87 25.23
N ALA A 272 2.06 -1.03 26.50
CA ALA A 272 2.79 -2.21 26.98
C ALA A 272 1.96 -3.17 27.84
N VAL A 273 0.81 -2.71 28.35
CA VAL A 273 -0.05 -3.45 29.27
C VAL A 273 -1.33 -3.89 28.56
N PRO A 274 -1.71 -5.18 28.63
CA PRO A 274 -2.96 -5.66 28.03
C PRO A 274 -4.21 -4.96 28.59
N ASP A 275 -5.12 -4.62 27.70
CA ASP A 275 -6.52 -4.28 27.97
C ASP A 275 -7.43 -5.31 27.30
N GLU A 276 -7.58 -6.48 27.95
CA GLU A 276 -8.40 -7.58 27.40
C GLU A 276 -9.87 -7.19 27.21
N THR A 277 -10.34 -6.15 27.93
CA THR A 277 -11.71 -5.64 27.82
C THR A 277 -11.93 -4.75 26.60
N GLY A 278 -10.85 -4.22 26.01
CA GLY A 278 -10.94 -3.32 24.86
C GLY A 278 -11.47 -1.93 25.22
N SER A 279 -11.31 -1.47 26.46
CA SER A 279 -11.81 -0.18 26.93
C SER A 279 -11.24 1.01 26.15
N TRP A 280 -10.03 0.88 25.60
CA TRP A 280 -9.42 1.87 24.70
C TRP A 280 -10.32 2.24 23.51
N ALA A 281 -11.13 1.30 23.02
CA ALA A 281 -11.97 1.48 21.83
C ALA A 281 -13.11 2.48 22.05
N ASN A 282 -13.35 2.94 23.29
CA ASN A 282 -14.28 4.02 23.58
C ASN A 282 -13.75 5.39 23.13
N GLU A 283 -12.43 5.57 23.10
CA GLU A 283 -11.80 6.87 22.84
C GLU A 283 -10.87 6.88 21.61
N TYR A 284 -10.45 5.70 21.14
CA TYR A 284 -9.48 5.52 20.07
C TYR A 284 -10.00 4.55 19.00
N ASP A 285 -9.48 4.70 17.79
CA ASP A 285 -9.79 3.87 16.62
C ASP A 285 -8.78 2.73 16.45
N SER A 286 -7.59 2.88 17.02
CA SER A 286 -6.55 1.87 17.00
C SER A 286 -5.59 1.95 18.19
N VAL A 287 -4.84 0.87 18.38
CA VAL A 287 -3.76 0.75 19.38
C VAL A 287 -2.50 0.25 18.69
N TYR A 288 -1.37 0.91 18.94
CA TYR A 288 -0.07 0.41 18.55
C TYR A 288 0.71 -0.08 19.77
N ILE A 289 1.11 -1.35 19.72
CA ILE A 289 1.91 -1.99 20.75
C ILE A 289 3.33 -2.17 20.23
N LYS A 290 4.24 -1.32 20.68
CA LYS A 290 5.66 -1.44 20.34
C LYS A 290 6.28 -2.67 20.99
N TYR A 291 6.03 -2.89 22.28
CA TYR A 291 6.46 -4.07 23.03
C TYR A 291 5.45 -4.43 24.13
N LEU A 292 5.01 -5.68 24.17
CA LEU A 292 4.20 -6.24 25.26
C LEU A 292 5.09 -6.58 26.46
N ASN A 293 4.65 -6.21 27.66
CA ASN A 293 5.30 -6.65 28.88
C ASN A 293 4.96 -8.12 29.20
N LEU A 294 5.89 -9.02 28.84
CA LEU A 294 5.75 -10.47 29.01
C LEU A 294 5.69 -10.94 30.47
N GLU A 295 6.07 -10.11 31.44
CA GLU A 295 5.92 -10.44 32.87
C GLU A 295 4.45 -10.37 33.33
N ILE A 296 3.66 -9.53 32.65
CA ILE A 296 2.26 -9.29 32.97
C ILE A 296 1.34 -10.18 32.11
N VAL A 297 1.84 -10.65 30.96
CA VAL A 297 1.10 -11.59 30.10
C VAL A 297 1.13 -13.00 30.69
N PRO A 298 -0.03 -13.63 30.96
CA PRO A 298 -0.10 -14.99 31.49
C PRO A 298 0.71 -15.99 30.64
N TYR A 299 1.35 -16.96 31.29
CA TYR A 299 2.24 -17.93 30.62
C TYR A 299 1.55 -18.68 29.46
N GLU A 300 0.27 -19.04 29.63
CA GLU A 300 -0.55 -19.72 28.62
C GLU A 300 -0.91 -18.81 27.43
N LYS A 301 -0.86 -17.48 27.63
CA LYS A 301 -1.15 -16.45 26.62
C LYS A 301 0.11 -15.79 26.05
N ARG A 302 1.32 -16.34 26.28
CA ARG A 302 2.55 -15.75 25.71
C ARG A 302 2.49 -15.80 24.18
N PRO A 303 2.51 -14.65 23.49
CA PRO A 303 2.36 -14.67 22.05
C PRO A 303 3.63 -15.16 21.38
N LEU A 304 3.46 -15.72 20.18
CA LEU A 304 4.56 -15.89 19.24
C LEU A 304 5.20 -14.53 18.88
N ILE A 305 4.44 -13.44 18.96
CA ILE A 305 4.83 -12.06 18.64
C ILE A 305 4.48 -11.12 19.79
N TYR A 306 5.49 -10.44 20.33
CA TYR A 306 5.34 -9.55 21.47
C TYR A 306 5.68 -8.09 21.15
N LYS A 307 5.83 -7.73 19.87
CA LYS A 307 6.24 -6.38 19.45
C LYS A 307 5.64 -6.01 18.10
N GLU A 308 5.52 -4.71 17.86
CA GLU A 308 5.10 -4.12 16.59
C GLU A 308 3.73 -4.65 16.13
N ILE A 309 2.76 -4.61 17.03
CA ILE A 309 1.38 -5.06 16.81
C ILE A 309 0.50 -3.83 16.66
N LEU A 310 -0.26 -3.76 15.57
CA LEU A 310 -1.28 -2.75 15.33
C LEU A 310 -2.66 -3.39 15.47
N VAL A 311 -3.50 -2.83 16.33
CA VAL A 311 -4.87 -3.29 16.55
C VAL A 311 -5.83 -2.20 16.07
N VAL A 312 -6.79 -2.53 15.22
CA VAL A 312 -7.81 -1.57 14.75
C VAL A 312 -9.20 -2.04 15.15
N LYS A 313 -10.07 -1.08 15.48
CA LYS A 313 -11.39 -1.32 16.07
C LYS A 313 -12.41 -1.85 15.04
N SER A 314 -12.41 -1.29 13.85
CA SER A 314 -13.44 -1.48 12.83
C SER A 314 -12.93 -2.24 11.62
N TYR A 315 -13.82 -2.96 10.93
CA TYR A 315 -13.43 -3.76 9.76
C TYR A 315 -13.01 -2.86 8.60
N GLU A 316 -13.65 -1.70 8.48
CA GLU A 316 -13.50 -0.75 7.39
C GLU A 316 -12.10 -0.09 7.39
N GLN A 317 -11.38 -0.15 8.52
CA GLN A 317 -10.01 0.34 8.67
C GLN A 317 -8.96 -0.50 7.93
N GLN A 318 -9.34 -1.57 7.23
CA GLN A 318 -8.42 -2.40 6.46
C GLN A 318 -8.89 -2.62 5.02
N VAL A 319 -7.92 -2.69 4.11
CA VAL A 319 -8.14 -3.13 2.73
C VAL A 319 -7.07 -4.14 2.37
N PRO A 320 -7.42 -5.39 1.97
CA PRO A 320 -6.45 -6.32 1.40
C PRO A 320 -5.86 -5.74 0.12
N ILE A 321 -4.53 -5.63 0.05
CA ILE A 321 -3.84 -5.06 -1.12
C ILE A 321 -2.93 -6.06 -1.84
N SER A 322 -2.40 -7.06 -1.13
CA SER A 322 -1.66 -8.14 -1.77
C SER A 322 -1.51 -9.35 -0.86
N TYR A 323 -1.16 -10.49 -1.44
CA TYR A 323 -0.72 -11.64 -0.66
C TYR A 323 0.40 -12.43 -1.36
N TYR A 324 1.14 -13.17 -0.55
CA TYR A 324 2.27 -14.01 -0.95
C TYR A 324 2.12 -15.40 -0.32
N LEU A 325 2.23 -16.46 -1.13
CA LEU A 325 2.30 -17.83 -0.64
C LEU A 325 3.76 -18.28 -0.56
N LEU A 326 4.15 -18.89 0.56
CA LEU A 326 5.50 -19.38 0.81
C LEU A 326 5.76 -20.63 -0.04
N GLY A 327 6.81 -20.62 -0.86
CA GLY A 327 7.24 -21.79 -1.65
C GLY A 327 7.59 -23.02 -0.81
#